data_AF-A0A093X155-F1
#
_entry.id   AF-A0A093X155-F1
#
_cell.length_a   1.000
_cell.length_b   1.000
_cell.length_c   1.000
_cell.angle_alpha   90.00
_cell.angle_beta   90.00
_cell.angle_gamma   90.00
#
_symmetry.space_group_name_H-M   'P 1'
#
loop_
_entity.id
_entity.type
_entity.pdbx_description
1 polymer ?
#
loop_
_entity_poly.entity_id
_entity_poly.type
_entity_poly.pdbx_seq_one_letter_code
_entity_poly.pdbx_strand_id
1 'polypeptide(L)'
;MAEQFVGLTMLVTLSSPLDAQLRGRVSSVVAGQSLTLSDVYCPSNGKYITEITIQASHIKDLAEAGNENAPPPNPALQAPAPTHPRAQSISRVKQSSFEDPAIVS
;
A
#
# COMPACT_ATOMS: atom_id res chain seq x y z
N MET A 1 -6.09 21.10 7.95
CA MET A 1 -4.73 20.50 8.04
C MET A 1 -4.79 19.05 8.53
N ALA A 2 -5.45 18.70 9.63
CA ALA A 2 -5.45 17.31 10.14
C ALA A 2 -6.21 16.29 9.25
N GLU A 3 -7.20 16.72 8.48
CA GLU A 3 -8.01 15.82 7.63
C GLU A 3 -7.24 15.24 6.43
N GLN A 4 -6.10 15.83 6.06
CA GLN A 4 -5.29 15.35 4.94
C GLN A 4 -4.68 13.96 5.19
N PHE A 5 -4.64 13.52 6.45
CA PHE A 5 -4.12 12.21 6.83
C PHE A 5 -5.19 11.12 6.81
N VAL A 6 -6.48 11.49 6.77
CA VAL A 6 -7.58 10.53 6.71
C VAL A 6 -7.49 9.72 5.43
N GLY A 7 -7.54 8.40 5.58
CA GLY A 7 -7.40 7.44 4.50
C GLY A 7 -5.97 6.96 4.26
N LEU A 8 -4.96 7.56 4.88
CA LEU A 8 -3.57 7.09 4.79
C LEU A 8 -3.32 5.93 5.73
N THR A 9 -2.41 5.03 5.35
CA THR A 9 -1.91 3.99 6.26
C THR A 9 -0.74 4.55 7.04
N MET A 10 -0.85 4.55 8.36
CA MET A 10 0.19 5.03 9.26
C MET A 10 0.70 3.92 10.16
N LEU A 11 1.99 4.02 10.50
CA LEU A 11 2.66 3.26 11.53
C LEU A 11 2.77 4.16 12.76
N VAL A 12 2.07 3.79 13.81
CA VAL A 12 2.01 4.52 15.08
C VAL A 12 2.86 3.80 16.09
N THR A 13 3.85 4.48 16.65
CA THR A 13 4.67 3.97 17.75
C THR A 13 4.13 4.52 19.06
N LEU A 14 3.72 3.63 19.95
CA LEU A 14 3.22 3.99 21.28
C LEU A 14 4.37 4.24 22.26
N SER A 15 4.15 5.17 23.17
CA SER A 15 5.04 5.40 24.33
C SER A 15 4.82 4.36 25.42
N SER A 16 3.62 3.79 25.52
CA SER A 16 3.27 2.73 26.45
C SER A 16 2.22 1.77 25.85
N PRO A 17 2.45 0.45 25.82
CA PRO A 17 3.69 -0.23 26.21
C PRO A 17 4.88 0.16 25.32
N LEU A 18 6.09 0.13 25.88
CA LEU A 18 7.32 0.64 25.25
C LEU A 18 7.51 0.09 23.83
N ASP A 19 7.59 1.01 22.86
CA ASP A 19 7.85 0.73 21.44
C ASP A 19 6.86 -0.26 20.79
N ALA A 20 5.64 -0.36 21.32
CA ALA A 20 4.56 -1.07 20.66
C ALA A 20 4.14 -0.32 19.39
N GLN A 21 3.99 -1.05 18.29
CA GLN A 21 3.64 -0.48 17.00
C GLN A 21 2.25 -0.89 16.58
N LEU A 22 1.53 0.03 15.97
CA LEU A 22 0.21 -0.18 15.38
C LEU A 22 0.24 0.32 13.95
N ARG A 23 -0.09 -0.55 12.99
CA ARG A 23 -0.24 -0.16 11.59
C ARG A 23 -1.72 -0.11 11.27
N GLY A 24 -2.24 1.01 10.81
CA GLY A 24 -3.65 1.13 10.48
C GLY A 24 -3.96 2.29 9.57
N ARG A 25 -5.16 2.31 9.02
CA ARG A 25 -5.65 3.40 8.19
C ARG A 25 -6.26 4.49 9.06
N VAL A 26 -5.88 5.74 8.86
CA VAL A 26 -6.43 6.86 9.64
C VAL A 26 -7.89 7.10 9.24
N SER A 27 -8.79 7.01 10.21
CA SER A 27 -10.22 7.26 10.02
C SER A 27 -10.60 8.66 10.49
N SER A 28 -10.05 9.11 11.62
CA SER A 28 -10.29 10.44 12.17
C SER A 28 -9.08 10.97 12.94
N VAL A 29 -8.88 12.28 12.92
CA VAL A 29 -7.77 12.96 13.59
C VAL A 29 -8.29 14.17 14.35
N VAL A 30 -8.03 14.21 15.65
CA VAL A 30 -8.20 15.39 16.49
C VAL A 30 -6.81 15.85 16.91
N ALA A 31 -6.30 16.89 16.24
CA ALA A 31 -4.92 17.34 16.40
C ALA A 31 -4.58 17.65 17.87
N GLY A 32 -3.49 17.06 18.36
CA GLY A 32 -3.05 17.21 19.75
C GLY A 32 -3.90 16.46 20.79
N GLN A 33 -4.90 15.69 20.37
CA GLN A 33 -5.86 15.06 21.29
C GLN A 33 -5.96 13.54 21.05
N SER A 34 -6.37 13.12 19.86
CA SER A 34 -6.59 11.70 19.55
C SER A 34 -6.45 11.37 18.06
N LEU A 35 -6.12 10.11 17.79
CA LEU A 35 -6.04 9.53 16.45
C LEU A 35 -6.87 8.25 16.41
N THR A 36 -7.81 8.17 15.48
CA THR A 36 -8.60 6.96 15.25
C THR A 36 -8.08 6.24 14.02
N LEU A 37 -7.74 4.97 14.20
CA LEU A 37 -7.28 4.09 13.15
C LEU A 37 -8.31 2.98 12.92
N SER A 38 -8.55 2.63 11.67
CA SER A 38 -9.31 1.46 11.23
C SER A 38 -8.37 0.44 10.59
N ASP A 39 -8.80 -0.83 10.53
CA ASP A 39 -8.03 -1.92 9.93
C ASP A 39 -6.62 -2.05 10.53
N VAL A 40 -6.56 -2.07 11.86
CA VAL A 40 -5.32 -1.98 12.61
C VAL A 40 -4.69 -3.34 12.81
N TYR A 41 -3.44 -3.44 12.40
CA TYR A 41 -2.57 -4.59 12.58
C TYR A 41 -1.45 -4.28 13.57
N CYS A 42 -1.29 -5.14 14.56
CA CYS A 42 -0.22 -5.09 15.55
C CYS A 42 0.95 -6.00 15.12
N PRO A 43 2.04 -5.48 14.51
CA PRO A 43 3.17 -6.31 14.08
C PRO A 43 3.84 -7.10 15.20
N SER A 44 3.78 -6.62 16.44
CA SER A 44 4.42 -7.28 17.59
C SER A 44 3.78 -8.61 17.98
N ASN A 45 2.48 -8.79 17.74
CA ASN A 45 1.74 -9.99 18.16
C ASN A 45 0.80 -10.57 17.09
N GLY A 46 0.77 -9.97 15.89
CA GLY A 46 -0.09 -10.39 14.78
C GLY A 46 -1.58 -10.12 14.99
N LYS A 47 -1.97 -9.36 16.02
CA LYS A 47 -3.38 -9.08 16.31
C LYS A 47 -3.96 -8.10 15.28
N TYR A 48 -5.19 -8.36 14.86
CA TYR A 48 -6.00 -7.44 14.08
C TYR A 48 -7.09 -6.80 14.93
N ILE A 49 -7.35 -5.51 14.73
CA ILE A 49 -8.36 -4.71 15.43
C ILE A 49 -9.09 -3.87 14.38
N THR A 50 -10.42 -3.99 14.32
CA THR A 50 -11.24 -3.28 13.33
C THR A 50 -11.10 -1.76 13.44
N GLU A 51 -11.13 -1.22 14.66
CA GLU A 51 -10.99 0.20 14.93
C GLU A 51 -10.42 0.43 16.34
N ILE A 52 -9.57 1.44 16.48
CA ILE A 52 -9.04 1.87 17.78
C ILE A 52 -8.83 3.38 17.79
N THR A 53 -9.12 4.00 18.93
CA THR A 53 -8.79 5.41 19.19
C THR A 53 -7.62 5.48 20.17
N ILE A 54 -6.60 6.23 19.80
CA ILE A 54 -5.34 6.38 20.54
C ILE A 54 -5.21 7.83 20.96
N GLN A 55 -4.96 8.07 22.24
CA GLN A 55 -4.69 9.42 22.73
C GLN A 55 -3.32 9.91 22.26
N ALA A 56 -3.23 11.16 21.84
CA ALA A 56 -1.98 11.76 21.36
C ALA A 56 -0.86 11.71 22.41
N SER A 57 -1.20 11.74 23.70
CA SER A 57 -0.26 11.57 24.82
C SER A 57 0.43 10.21 24.87
N HIS A 58 -0.17 9.19 24.24
CA HIS A 58 0.38 7.83 24.17
C HIS A 58 1.15 7.58 22.87
N ILE A 59 1.16 8.53 21.95
CA ILE A 59 1.87 8.42 20.68
C ILE A 59 3.28 8.98 20.88
N LYS A 60 4.29 8.12 20.71
CA LYS A 60 5.71 8.50 20.72
C LYS A 60 6.14 9.03 19.36
N ASP A 61 5.71 8.36 18.30
CA ASP A 61 6.07 8.69 16.92
C ASP A 61 4.98 8.24 15.93
N LEU A 62 4.89 8.96 14.81
CA LEU A 62 3.96 8.71 13.71
C LEU A 62 4.73 8.73 12.39
N ALA A 63 4.72 7.61 11.69
CA ALA A 63 5.32 7.47 10.37
C ALA A 63 4.28 7.05 9.33
N GLU A 64 4.40 7.57 8.10
CA GLU A 64 3.66 7.04 6.96
C GLU A 64 4.14 5.61 6.69
N ALA A 65 3.24 4.63 6.78
CA ALA A 65 3.57 3.26 6.44
C ALA A 65 3.69 3.21 4.91
N GLY A 66 4.92 3.36 4.41
CA GLY A 66 5.25 3.37 3.00
C GLY A 66 4.49 2.29 2.25
N ASN A 67 3.81 2.70 1.17
CA ASN A 67 3.06 1.80 0.34
C ASN A 67 4.05 1.00 -0.53
N GLU A 68 4.43 -0.19 -0.10
CA GLU A 68 5.12 -1.19 -0.94
C GLU A 68 4.29 -1.55 -2.20
N ASN A 69 3.02 -1.14 -2.26
CA ASN A 69 2.13 -1.27 -3.41
C ASN A 69 1.66 0.09 -3.95
N ALA A 70 2.45 1.16 -3.78
CA ALA A 70 2.24 2.31 -4.64
C ALA A 70 2.68 1.86 -6.03
N PRO A 71 1.82 1.91 -7.07
CA PRO A 71 2.34 1.83 -8.42
C PRO A 71 3.45 2.88 -8.51
N PRO A 72 4.64 2.52 -9.06
CA PRO A 72 5.68 3.52 -9.28
C PRO A 72 5.02 4.71 -9.97
N PRO A 73 5.37 5.97 -9.61
CA PRO A 73 4.79 7.13 -10.28
C PRO A 73 5.01 6.94 -11.77
N ASN A 74 3.95 6.64 -12.52
CA ASN A 74 4.04 6.48 -13.96
C ASN A 74 4.68 7.78 -14.48
N PRO A 75 5.87 7.75 -15.09
CA PRO A 75 6.41 8.91 -15.77
C PRO A 75 5.68 9.02 -17.11
N ALA A 76 4.40 9.35 -17.08
CA ALA A 76 3.55 9.49 -18.26
C ALA A 76 3.15 10.95 -18.45
N LEU A 77 4.12 11.87 -18.48
CA LEU A 77 3.95 13.22 -19.01
C LEU A 77 5.24 13.73 -19.64
N GLN A 78 5.68 13.13 -20.75
CA GLN A 78 6.34 13.86 -21.84
C GLN A 78 5.90 13.23 -23.17
N ALA A 79 4.77 13.69 -23.69
CA ALA A 79 4.48 13.55 -25.11
C ALA A 79 5.31 14.59 -25.87
N PRO A 80 6.09 14.15 -26.86
CA PRO A 80 5.97 14.75 -28.18
C PRO A 80 5.49 13.70 -29.19
N ALA A 81 4.57 14.13 -30.06
CA ALA A 81 4.04 13.36 -31.18
C ALA A 81 5.12 13.15 -32.30
N PRO A 82 4.81 12.50 -33.44
CA PRO A 82 5.39 11.22 -33.84
C PRO A 82 6.35 11.32 -35.04
N THR A 83 7.49 10.60 -35.00
CA THR A 83 8.29 10.30 -36.21
C THR A 83 9.01 8.95 -36.12
N HIS A 84 8.34 7.92 -36.66
CA HIS A 84 8.87 6.87 -37.54
C HIS A 84 9.92 5.83 -37.04
N PRO A 85 9.97 4.65 -37.70
CA PRO A 85 10.09 3.36 -37.05
C PRO A 85 11.52 2.84 -36.98
N ARG A 86 11.85 2.04 -35.96
CA ARG A 86 13.04 1.20 -35.99
C ARG A 86 12.78 -0.15 -35.35
N ALA A 87 12.92 -1.18 -36.19
CA ALA A 87 12.76 -2.59 -35.93
C ALA A 87 13.41 -3.06 -34.62
N GLN A 88 12.65 -3.78 -33.81
CA GLN A 88 13.16 -4.58 -32.70
C GLN A 88 12.44 -5.94 -32.68
N SER A 89 13.10 -6.88 -33.32
CA SER A 89 13.33 -8.26 -32.88
C SER A 89 12.19 -8.97 -32.17
N ILE A 90 11.51 -9.82 -32.95
CA ILE A 90 10.48 -10.76 -32.51
C ILE A 90 11.14 -11.81 -31.60
N SER A 91 11.09 -11.59 -30.30
CA SER A 91 11.50 -12.57 -29.29
C SER A 91 10.44 -13.66 -29.19
N ARG A 92 10.68 -14.75 -29.94
CA ARG A 92 10.25 -16.14 -29.70
C ARG A 92 8.94 -16.29 -28.91
N VAL A 93 7.82 -16.23 -29.62
CA VAL A 93 6.56 -16.83 -29.16
C VAL A 93 6.81 -18.31 -28.87
N LYS A 94 6.73 -18.67 -27.60
CA LYS A 94 6.64 -20.03 -27.10
C LYS A 94 5.29 -20.58 -27.57
N GLN A 95 5.25 -21.12 -28.79
CA GLN A 95 4.11 -21.88 -29.29
C GLN A 95 3.95 -23.12 -28.42
N SER A 96 2.94 -23.07 -27.57
CA SER A 96 2.40 -24.24 -26.89
C SER A 96 1.80 -25.15 -27.96
N SER A 97 2.47 -26.25 -28.27
CA SER A 97 1.86 -27.37 -28.99
C SER A 97 0.75 -27.94 -28.11
N PHE A 98 -0.48 -27.48 -28.33
CA PHE A 98 -1.69 -28.21 -27.98
C PHE A 98 -2.01 -29.04 -29.22
N GLU A 99 -1.55 -30.29 -29.23
CA GLU A 99 -2.00 -31.28 -30.22
C GLU A 99 -3.46 -31.59 -29.94
N ASP A 100 -4.29 -31.27 -30.93
CA ASP A 100 -5.75 -31.46 -30.97
C ASP A 100 -6.07 -32.96 -31.23
N PRO A 101 -7.20 -33.48 -30.73
CA PRO A 101 -7.41 -34.89 -30.45
C PRO A 101 -7.91 -35.68 -31.68
N ALA A 102 -7.25 -36.80 -31.96
CA ALA A 102 -7.78 -37.85 -32.84
C ALA A 102 -7.66 -39.21 -32.13
N ILE A 103 -8.60 -39.53 -31.24
CA ILE A 103 -8.87 -40.93 -30.88
C ILE A 103 -10.05 -41.39 -31.73
N VAL A 104 -9.70 -42.23 -32.70
CA VAL A 104 -10.57 -42.94 -33.64
C VAL A 104 -11.50 -43.91 -32.90
N SER A 105 -12.76 -43.87 -33.34
CA SER A 105 -13.81 -44.90 -33.45
C SER A 105 -13.64 -46.26 -32.79
#